data_AF-A0A2P2LIP7-F1
#
_entry.id   AF-A0A2P2LIP7-F1
#
_cell.length_a   1.000
_cell.length_b   1.000
_cell.length_c   1.000
_cell.angle_alpha   90.00
_cell.angle_beta   90.00
_cell.angle_gamma   90.00
#
_symmetry.space_group_name_H-M   'P 1'
#
loop_
_entity.id
_entity.type
_entity.pdbx_description
1 polymer ?
#
loop_
_entity_poly.entity_id
_entity_poly.type
_entity_poly.pdbx_seq_one_letter_code
_entity_poly.pdbx_strand_id
1 'polypeptide(L)'
;MVLSKTASESDASINSTFASRYVRTSLPRFRMPENSIPKEAAYQIINDELMLDGNPRLNLASFVTTWMEPECDKLMMAAINKNYVDMDEYPVTTELQASPFSFLSTKFTPVNISVYSTTTHSR
;
A
#
# COMPACT_ATOMS: atom_id res chain seq x y z
N MET A 1 15.85 53.79 -0.29
CA MET A 1 16.53 52.67 -0.96
C MET A 1 15.83 51.39 -0.50
N VAL A 2 14.90 50.88 -1.29
CA VAL A 2 14.14 49.65 -0.96
C VAL A 2 14.91 48.50 -1.57
N LEU A 3 15.43 47.60 -0.72
CA LEU A 3 16.14 46.40 -1.15
C LEU A 3 15.12 45.35 -1.59
N SER A 4 14.84 45.30 -2.89
CA SER A 4 14.12 44.20 -3.51
C SER A 4 15.02 42.96 -3.50
N LYS A 5 14.88 42.10 -2.49
CA LYS A 5 15.60 40.83 -2.44
C LYS A 5 14.92 39.86 -3.42
N THR A 6 15.49 39.70 -4.60
CA THR A 6 15.16 38.61 -5.52
C THR A 6 15.60 37.30 -4.86
N ALA A 7 14.66 36.59 -4.25
CA ALA A 7 14.91 35.25 -3.72
C ALA A 7 15.31 34.35 -4.90
N SER A 8 16.59 33.99 -4.96
CA SER A 8 17.09 32.98 -5.89
C SER A 8 16.48 31.63 -5.54
N GLU A 9 16.26 30.76 -6.53
CA GLU A 9 15.73 29.39 -6.35
C GLU A 9 16.47 28.59 -5.27
N SER A 10 17.73 28.95 -4.98
CA SER A 10 18.55 28.39 -3.91
C SER A 10 18.00 28.62 -2.48
N ASP A 11 17.18 29.66 -2.24
CA ASP A 11 16.60 29.93 -0.91
C ASP A 11 15.43 28.97 -0.57
N ALA A 12 14.90 28.24 -1.56
CA ALA A 12 13.80 27.29 -1.36
C ALA A 12 14.24 26.02 -0.61
N SER A 13 15.52 25.63 -0.70
CA SER A 13 16.04 24.40 -0.09
C SER A 13 16.72 24.58 1.27
N ILE A 14 16.94 25.82 1.73
CA ILE A 14 17.65 26.12 2.99
C ILE A 14 16.68 26.13 4.19
N ASN A 15 15.38 26.32 3.92
CA ASN A 15 14.35 26.40 4.95
C ASN A 15 13.83 25.00 5.33
N SER A 16 13.82 24.69 6.63
CA SER A 16 13.09 23.54 7.17
C SER A 16 11.64 23.52 6.67
N THR A 17 11.05 22.34 6.45
CA THR A 17 9.68 22.17 5.93
C THR A 17 8.66 23.07 6.64
N PHE A 18 8.71 23.14 7.98
CA PHE A 18 7.83 23.98 8.80
C PHE A 18 8.14 25.48 8.77
N ALA A 19 9.39 25.86 8.43
CA ALA A 19 9.79 27.25 8.23
C ALA A 19 9.51 27.75 6.79
N SER A 20 9.20 26.82 5.88
CA SER A 20 8.94 27.12 4.48
C SER A 20 7.57 27.78 4.27
N ARG A 21 7.42 28.48 3.13
CA ARG A 21 6.14 29.08 2.73
C ARG A 21 5.04 28.04 2.44
N TYR A 22 5.40 26.78 2.25
CA TYR A 22 4.49 25.72 1.81
C TYR A 22 3.49 25.29 2.90
N VAL A 23 3.86 25.39 4.18
CA VAL A 23 2.97 25.05 5.31
C VAL A 23 1.99 26.18 5.63
N ARG A 24 2.16 27.38 5.06
CA ARG A 24 1.26 28.54 5.28
C ARG A 24 0.01 28.53 4.41
N THR A 25 -0.02 27.70 3.37
CA THR A 25 -1.13 27.64 2.41
C THR A 25 -1.79 26.27 2.51
N SER A 26 -3.11 26.24 2.60
CA SER A 26 -3.87 24.98 2.60
C SER A 26 -3.71 24.25 1.28
N LEU A 27 -3.76 22.91 1.32
CA LEU A 27 -3.69 22.09 0.11
C LEU A 27 -4.85 22.39 -0.85
N PRO A 28 -4.57 22.60 -2.16
CA PRO A 28 -5.63 22.76 -3.16
C PRO A 28 -6.49 21.49 -3.23
N ARG A 29 -7.80 21.60 -2.93
CA ARG A 29 -8.73 20.45 -2.91
C ARG A 29 -9.38 20.15 -4.26
N PHE A 30 -9.50 21.15 -5.13
CA PHE A 30 -10.36 21.09 -6.32
C PHE A 30 -9.65 21.42 -7.64
N ARG A 31 -8.36 21.77 -7.59
CA ARG A 31 -7.56 22.09 -8.77
C ARG A 31 -6.14 21.60 -8.56
N MET A 32 -5.51 21.15 -9.64
CA MET A 32 -4.08 20.83 -9.64
C MET A 32 -3.29 22.13 -9.42
N PRO A 33 -2.30 22.17 -8.51
CA PRO A 33 -1.45 23.33 -8.32
C PRO A 33 -0.62 23.61 -9.57
N GLU A 34 -0.45 24.88 -9.92
CA GLU A 34 0.34 25.31 -11.09
C GLU A 34 1.85 25.13 -10.89
N ASN A 35 2.31 25.15 -9.63
CA ASN A 35 3.72 25.05 -9.26
C ASN A 35 4.00 23.82 -8.41
N SER A 36 5.19 23.24 -8.58
CA SER A 36 5.66 22.14 -7.75
C SER A 36 6.08 22.60 -6.35
N ILE A 37 6.04 21.67 -5.40
CA ILE A 37 6.55 21.87 -4.04
C ILE A 37 7.65 20.82 -3.76
N PRO A 38 8.59 21.11 -2.84
CA PRO A 38 9.58 20.12 -2.43
C PRO A 38 8.94 18.84 -1.91
N LYS A 39 9.51 17.68 -2.25
CA LYS A 39 9.02 16.36 -1.83
C LYS A 39 8.82 16.22 -0.32
N GLU A 40 9.72 16.79 0.47
CA GLU A 40 9.67 16.74 1.94
C GLU A 40 8.49 17.55 2.48
N ALA A 41 8.17 18.67 1.83
CA ALA A 41 6.99 19.48 2.18
C ALA A 41 5.70 18.77 1.80
N ALA A 42 5.63 18.16 0.61
CA ALA A 42 4.49 17.36 0.19
C ALA A 42 4.21 16.20 1.16
N TYR A 43 5.25 15.42 1.50
CA TYR A 43 5.15 14.30 2.42
C TYR A 43 4.64 14.75 3.79
N GLN A 44 5.24 15.79 4.38
CA GLN A 44 4.86 16.25 5.70
C GLN A 44 3.40 16.72 5.75
N ILE A 45 2.97 17.52 4.77
CA ILE A 45 1.60 18.05 4.78
C ILE A 45 0.56 16.91 4.66
N ILE A 46 0.81 15.93 3.78
CA ILE A 46 -0.09 14.77 3.63
C ILE A 46 -0.07 13.90 4.89
N ASN A 47 1.11 13.64 5.44
CA ASN A 47 1.26 12.86 6.67
C ASN A 47 0.52 13.51 7.85
N ASP A 48 0.61 14.83 7.99
CA ASP A 48 -0.07 15.58 9.05
C ASP A 48 -1.61 15.54 8.88
N GLU A 49 -2.13 15.58 7.65
CA GLU A 49 -3.58 15.42 7.40
C GLU A 49 -4.05 14.00 7.74
N LEU A 50 -3.25 12.97 7.42
CA LEU A 50 -3.53 11.56 7.77
C LEU A 50 -3.48 11.29 9.28
N MET A 51 -2.76 12.09 10.08
CA MET A 51 -2.77 11.95 11.54
C MET A 51 -4.14 12.26 12.17
N LEU A 52 -5.06 12.89 11.43
CA LEU A 52 -6.44 13.10 11.85
C LEU A 52 -7.29 11.83 11.72
N ASP A 53 -6.83 10.82 10.98
CA ASP A 53 -7.51 9.53 10.89
C ASP A 53 -7.45 8.77 12.21
N GLY A 54 -8.53 8.03 12.49
CA GLY A 54 -8.59 7.17 13.67
C GLY A 54 -7.57 6.03 13.60
N ASN A 55 -6.98 5.67 14.75
CA ASN A 55 -6.02 4.56 14.81
C ASN A 55 -6.69 3.24 14.36
N PRO A 56 -6.24 2.59 13.27
CA PRO A 56 -6.85 1.38 12.76
C PRO A 56 -6.90 0.22 13.78
N ARG A 57 -5.95 0.16 14.72
CA ARG A 57 -5.94 -0.87 15.78
C ARG A 57 -7.07 -0.71 16.80
N LEU A 58 -7.66 0.48 16.91
CA LEU A 58 -8.79 0.77 17.77
C LEU A 58 -10.13 0.65 17.02
N ASN A 59 -10.09 0.38 15.72
CA ASN A 59 -11.29 0.20 14.91
C ASN A 59 -11.86 -1.22 15.07
N LEU A 60 -12.87 -1.36 15.92
CA LEU A 60 -13.58 -2.63 16.16
C LEU A 60 -14.76 -2.86 15.20
N ALA A 61 -15.05 -1.91 14.30
CA ALA A 61 -16.17 -2.01 13.37
C ALA A 61 -15.81 -2.73 12.06
N SER A 62 -14.52 -2.92 11.77
CA SER A 62 -14.03 -3.53 10.54
C SER A 62 -13.71 -5.01 10.72
N PHE A 63 -13.99 -5.81 9.69
CA PHE A 63 -13.53 -7.20 9.59
C PHE A 63 -12.14 -7.32 8.92
N VAL A 64 -11.57 -6.21 8.45
CA VAL A 64 -10.28 -6.19 7.75
C VAL A 64 -9.12 -6.20 8.75
N THR A 65 -8.05 -6.90 8.41
CA THR A 65 -6.80 -6.97 9.20
C THR A 65 -6.13 -5.59 9.29
N THR A 66 -5.84 -5.14 10.52
CA THR A 66 -5.18 -3.85 10.79
C THR A 66 -3.76 -4.00 11.36
N TRP A 67 -3.23 -5.23 11.37
CA TRP A 67 -1.87 -5.51 11.83
C TRP A 67 -1.27 -6.74 11.12
N MET A 68 0.01 -6.67 10.80
CA MET A 68 0.83 -7.76 10.27
C MET A 68 2.22 -7.75 10.92
N GLU A 69 2.95 -8.85 10.81
CA GLU A 69 4.33 -8.96 11.31
C GLU A 69 5.29 -8.08 10.50
N PRO A 70 6.37 -7.53 11.10
CA PRO A 70 7.34 -6.67 10.41
C PRO A 70 8.00 -7.34 9.19
N GLU A 71 8.12 -8.67 9.21
CA GLU A 71 8.63 -9.46 8.10
C GLU A 71 7.70 -9.39 6.90
N CYS A 72 6.39 -9.35 7.13
CA CYS A 72 5.39 -9.21 6.07
C CYS A 72 5.41 -7.81 5.46
N ASP A 73 5.56 -6.76 6.28
CA ASP A 73 5.72 -5.38 5.81
C ASP A 73 6.92 -5.25 4.85
N LYS A 74 8.06 -5.90 5.19
CA LYS A 74 9.24 -5.93 4.31
C LYS A 74 8.96 -6.61 2.98
N LEU A 75 8.22 -7.73 2.98
CA LEU A 75 7.85 -8.43 1.75
C LEU A 75 6.91 -7.59 0.88
N MET A 76 5.90 -6.95 1.49
CA MET A 76 4.98 -6.05 0.78
C MET A 76 5.72 -4.85 0.17
N MET A 77 6.60 -4.20 0.92
CA MET A 77 7.39 -3.08 0.42
C MET A 77 8.37 -3.50 -0.69
N ALA A 78 8.95 -4.71 -0.61
CA ALA A 78 9.81 -5.24 -1.68
C ALA A 78 9.03 -5.67 -2.94
N ALA A 79 7.72 -5.87 -2.84
CA ALA A 79 6.86 -6.30 -3.95
C ALA A 79 5.96 -5.19 -4.49
N ILE A 80 5.98 -3.97 -3.93
CA ILE A 80 5.06 -2.88 -4.28
C ILE A 80 5.15 -2.44 -5.76
N ASN A 81 6.30 -2.65 -6.40
CA ASN A 81 6.55 -2.33 -7.80
C ASN A 81 6.34 -3.53 -8.75
N LYS A 82 5.94 -4.70 -8.24
CA LYS A 82 5.66 -5.88 -9.07
C LYS A 82 4.23 -5.81 -9.58
N ASN A 83 4.10 -5.78 -10.90
CA ASN A 83 2.80 -5.81 -11.54
C ASN A 83 2.27 -7.25 -11.61
N TYR A 84 1.22 -7.56 -10.84
CA TYR A 84 0.69 -8.93 -10.77
C TYR A 84 0.19 -9.49 -12.11
N VAL A 85 -0.32 -8.66 -13.02
CA VAL A 85 -0.82 -9.15 -14.34
C VAL A 85 0.32 -9.53 -15.30
N ASP A 86 1.54 -9.08 -15.01
CA ASP A 86 2.71 -9.30 -15.85
C ASP A 86 3.41 -10.63 -15.49
N MET A 87 2.80 -11.73 -15.94
CA MET A 87 3.23 -13.09 -15.60
C MET A 87 4.58 -13.47 -16.24
N ASP A 88 4.92 -12.85 -17.36
CA ASP A 88 6.17 -13.11 -18.08
C ASP A 88 7.37 -12.47 -17.37
N GLU A 89 7.21 -11.27 -16.81
CA GLU A 89 8.25 -10.56 -16.06
C GLU A 89 8.40 -11.10 -14.63
N TYR A 90 7.32 -11.63 -14.03
CA TYR A 90 7.30 -12.11 -12.64
C TYR A 90 6.84 -13.57 -12.50
N PRO A 91 7.53 -14.55 -13.13
CA PRO A 91 7.10 -15.94 -13.13
C PRO A 91 7.03 -16.55 -11.72
N VAL A 92 7.92 -16.15 -10.81
CA VAL A 92 7.91 -16.61 -9.42
C VAL A 92 6.69 -16.09 -8.66
N THR A 93 6.21 -14.88 -8.96
CA THR A 93 4.96 -14.35 -8.36
C THR A 93 3.77 -15.19 -8.80
N THR A 94 3.73 -15.58 -10.07
CA THR A 94 2.71 -16.48 -10.63
C THR A 94 2.77 -17.86 -10.00
N GLU A 95 3.96 -18.42 -9.83
CA GLU A 95 4.15 -19.71 -9.17
C GLU A 95 3.69 -19.68 -7.72
N LEU A 96 3.98 -18.61 -6.97
CA LEU A 96 3.49 -18.45 -5.60
C LEU A 96 1.96 -18.41 -5.54
N GLN A 97 1.29 -17.86 -6.55
CA GLN A 97 -0.16 -17.87 -6.67
C GLN A 97 -0.71 -19.24 -7.09
N ALA A 98 -0.08 -19.89 -8.06
CA ALA A 98 -0.52 -21.16 -8.63
C ALA A 98 -0.10 -22.38 -7.79
N SER A 99 0.78 -22.19 -6.81
CA SER A 99 1.33 -23.27 -6.01
C SER A 99 0.21 -24.09 -5.34
N PRO A 100 0.17 -25.41 -5.54
CA PRO A 100 -0.80 -26.31 -4.89
C PRO A 100 -0.62 -26.40 -3.37
N PHE A 101 0.38 -25.72 -2.79
CA PHE A 101 0.45 -25.40 -1.36
C PHE A 101 -0.58 -24.34 -0.94
N SER A 102 -1.48 -23.91 -1.82
CA SER A 102 -2.69 -23.18 -1.46
C SER A 102 -3.45 -24.00 -0.41
N PHE A 103 -3.14 -23.72 0.85
CA PHE A 103 -3.70 -24.36 2.03
C PHE A 103 -5.22 -24.26 2.01
N LEU A 104 -5.75 -23.23 1.34
CA LEU A 104 -7.17 -23.01 1.08
C LEU A 104 -7.77 -24.12 0.21
N SER A 105 -7.09 -24.58 -0.86
CA SER A 105 -7.59 -25.69 -1.68
C SER A 105 -7.73 -26.97 -0.85
N THR A 106 -6.71 -27.33 -0.08
CA THR A 106 -6.72 -28.51 0.80
C THR A 106 -7.73 -28.39 1.96
N LYS A 107 -7.97 -27.18 2.48
CA LYS A 107 -8.92 -26.95 3.58
C LYS A 107 -10.39 -27.04 3.13
N PHE A 108 -10.69 -26.78 1.87
CA PHE A 108 -12.07 -26.78 1.34
C PHE A 108 -12.40 -27.99 0.45
N THR A 109 -11.43 -28.85 0.11
CA THR A 109 -11.72 -30.15 -0.49
C THR A 109 -12.22 -31.13 0.58
N PRO A 110 -13.46 -31.64 0.51
CA PRO A 110 -13.89 -32.71 1.40
C PRO A 110 -13.03 -33.94 1.15
N VAL A 111 -12.43 -34.47 2.21
CA VAL A 111 -11.75 -35.77 2.20
C VAL A 111 -12.78 -36.81 1.74
N ASN A 112 -12.51 -37.47 0.60
CA ASN A 112 -13.32 -38.55 0.03
C ASN A 112 -13.87 -39.49 1.13
N ILE A 113 -15.18 -39.41 1.40
CA ILE A 113 -15.92 -40.57 1.90
C ILE A 113 -16.01 -41.50 0.70
N SER A 114 -15.16 -42.54 0.70
CA SER A 114 -15.25 -43.62 -0.27
C SER A 114 -16.61 -44.30 -0.14
N VAL A 115 -17.55 -43.97 -1.03
CA VAL A 115 -18.72 -44.82 -1.24
C VAL A 115 -18.21 -46.03 -2.02
N TYR A 116 -17.86 -47.09 -1.29
CA TYR A 116 -17.67 -48.41 -1.90
C TYR A 116 -19.02 -48.85 -2.46
N SER A 117 -19.29 -48.57 -3.73
CA SER A 117 -20.34 -49.28 -4.46
C SER A 117 -19.81 -50.67 -4.80
N THR A 118 -20.05 -51.64 -3.94
CA THR A 118 -19.92 -53.06 -4.31
C THR A 118 -20.96 -53.38 -5.38
N THR A 119 -20.53 -53.44 -6.63
CA THR A 119 -21.31 -54.04 -7.71
C THR A 119 -21.31 -55.55 -7.53
N THR A 120 -22.32 -56.10 -6.86
CA THR A 120 -22.64 -57.53 -6.94
C THR A 120 -23.29 -57.80 -8.28
N HIS A 121 -22.51 -58.36 -9.20
CA HIS A 121 -23.01 -59.10 -10.36
C HIS A 121 -23.57 -60.44 -9.86
N SER A 122 -24.88 -60.67 -10.01
CA SER A 122 -25.45 -62.02 -9.95
C SER A 122 -26.46 -62.21 -11.07
N ARG A 123 -26.05 -62.99 -12.07
CA ARG A 123 -26.88 -63.98 -12.74
C ARG A 123 -26.13 -65.30 -12.65
#